data_AF-A0A089HQP7-F1
#
_entry.id   AF-A0A089HQP7-F1
#
_cell.length_a   1.000
_cell.length_b   1.000
_cell.length_c   1.000
_cell.angle_alpha   90.00
_cell.angle_beta   90.00
_cell.angle_gamma   90.00
#
_symmetry.space_group_name_H-M   'P 1'
#
loop_
_entity.id
_entity.type
_entity.pdbx_description
1 polymer ?
#
loop_
_entity_poly.entity_id
_entity_poly.type
_entity_poly.pdbx_seq_one_letter_code
_entity_poly.pdbx_strand_id
1 'polypeptide(L)'
;MNFGARVLKTGLAVTLALYLATLLKFPSPTGAGIAAIFALQPSIYRSWRHFLDQIQTSTIGAVMALLGGMLLSNQPIAVGIVSILVIMLSMKMNRADTIGLTLVTVISVMDASGQWQFALNRFLMIMTGVVSAFFINILVIPPKPRKQYINQIESVFSSLSLLLRTAVSHEMKESVFRDEKNSLEGSIRSLADKYALFEEEQKKLRKPKYSETRQMVVYKNLLSSLQKGYEVLDAIDRHYFQAERSEETNAVFDRHLELLIKYHEHILLKFQDKIKPGISETGPLGDDNDSFLESVVQGYEHGSASRLRLAVVAGAVYDYGYQLERLDRVADQINRGSEEKDKL
;
A
#
# COMPACT_ATOMS: atom_id res chain seq x y z
N MET A 1 12.32 5.99 -9.02
CA MET A 1 11.39 5.59 -10.11
C MET A 1 11.17 4.07 -10.06
N ASN A 2 10.04 3.59 -9.51
CA ASN A 2 9.77 2.16 -9.26
C ASN A 2 9.30 1.35 -10.49
N PHE A 3 9.74 1.71 -11.70
CA PHE A 3 9.30 1.07 -12.95
C PHE A 3 9.87 -0.35 -13.17
N GLY A 4 10.85 -0.81 -12.36
CA GLY A 4 11.60 -2.04 -12.66
C GLY A 4 10.80 -3.34 -12.50
N ALA A 5 10.19 -3.58 -11.34
CA ALA A 5 9.71 -4.92 -11.00
C ALA A 5 8.49 -5.34 -11.84
N ARG A 6 7.54 -4.45 -12.11
CA ARG A 6 6.35 -4.80 -12.89
C ARG A 6 6.68 -5.03 -14.37
N VAL A 7 7.46 -4.12 -14.96
CA VAL A 7 7.88 -4.24 -16.38
C VAL A 7 8.70 -5.50 -16.61
N LEU A 8 9.63 -5.81 -15.71
CA LEU A 8 10.46 -7.01 -15.80
C LEU A 8 9.63 -8.30 -15.69
N LYS A 9 8.64 -8.36 -14.79
CA LYS A 9 7.72 -9.49 -14.69
C LYS A 9 6.87 -9.65 -15.95
N THR A 10 6.36 -8.56 -16.52
CA THR A 10 5.62 -8.62 -17.77
C THR A 10 6.48 -9.17 -18.89
N GLY A 11 7.72 -8.68 -19.03
CA GLY A 11 8.68 -9.20 -20.00
C GLY A 11 8.92 -10.70 -19.82
N LEU A 12 9.21 -11.15 -18.60
CA LEU A 12 9.43 -12.57 -18.29
C LEU A 12 8.18 -13.44 -18.54
N ALA A 13 6.99 -12.94 -18.22
CA ALA A 13 5.73 -13.64 -18.48
C ALA A 13 5.51 -13.84 -19.98
N VAL A 14 5.79 -12.81 -20.80
CA VAL A 14 5.71 -12.90 -22.25
C VAL A 14 6.76 -13.88 -22.78
N THR A 15 8.02 -13.78 -22.33
CA THR A 15 9.07 -14.72 -22.75
C THR A 15 8.72 -16.16 -22.43
N LEU A 16 8.23 -16.44 -21.21
CA LEU A 16 7.80 -17.77 -20.81
C LEU A 16 6.61 -18.26 -21.65
N ALA A 17 5.62 -17.41 -21.89
CA ALA A 17 4.46 -17.76 -22.71
C ALA A 17 4.85 -18.10 -24.16
N LEU A 18 5.71 -17.31 -24.79
CA LEU A 18 6.20 -17.57 -26.14
C LEU A 18 7.02 -18.86 -26.20
N TYR A 19 7.90 -19.08 -25.22
CA TYR A 19 8.73 -20.28 -25.15
C TYR A 19 7.91 -21.55 -24.93
N LEU A 20 6.92 -21.53 -24.03
CA LEU A 20 6.01 -22.67 -23.87
C LEU A 20 5.16 -22.89 -25.12
N ALA A 21 4.74 -21.82 -25.80
CA ALA A 21 3.95 -21.95 -27.01
C ALA A 21 4.74 -22.55 -28.19
N THR A 22 6.03 -22.23 -28.33
CA THR A 22 6.91 -22.88 -29.31
C THR A 22 7.22 -24.33 -28.93
N LEU A 23 7.43 -24.62 -27.65
CA LEU A 23 7.66 -25.98 -27.15
C LEU A 23 6.46 -26.90 -27.40
N LEU A 24 5.25 -26.39 -27.21
CA LEU A 24 3.99 -27.09 -27.50
C LEU A 24 3.63 -27.11 -28.99
N LYS A 25 4.50 -26.56 -29.85
CA LYS A 25 4.38 -26.53 -31.32
C LYS A 25 3.08 -25.88 -31.82
N PHE A 26 2.60 -24.83 -31.14
CA PHE A 26 1.46 -24.08 -31.65
C PHE A 26 1.82 -23.33 -32.95
N PRO A 27 0.89 -23.20 -33.92
CA PRO A 27 1.18 -22.60 -35.22
C PRO A 27 1.64 -21.13 -35.17
N SER A 28 1.25 -20.39 -34.14
CA SER A 28 1.61 -18.99 -33.97
C SER A 28 1.74 -18.65 -32.48
N PRO A 29 2.95 -18.50 -31.95
CA PRO A 29 3.17 -18.25 -30.51
C PRO A 29 2.62 -16.89 -30.01
N THR A 30 2.37 -15.93 -30.91
CA THR A 30 2.03 -14.54 -30.56
C THR A 30 0.79 -14.42 -29.67
N GLY A 31 -0.22 -15.28 -29.88
CA GLY A 31 -1.45 -15.29 -29.08
C GLY A 31 -1.20 -15.60 -27.60
N ALA A 32 -0.23 -16.48 -27.28
CA ALA A 32 0.16 -16.77 -25.90
C ALA A 32 0.83 -15.56 -25.24
N GLY A 33 1.66 -14.80 -25.98
CA GLY A 33 2.27 -13.57 -25.50
C GLY A 33 1.24 -12.49 -25.18
N ILE A 34 0.28 -12.26 -26.07
CA ILE A 34 -0.83 -11.32 -25.84
C ILE A 34 -1.64 -11.74 -24.61
N ALA A 35 -1.97 -13.04 -24.50
CA ALA A 35 -2.69 -13.56 -23.35
C ALA A 35 -1.94 -13.34 -22.03
N ALA A 36 -0.62 -13.53 -22.02
CA ALA A 36 0.19 -13.29 -20.83
C ALA A 36 0.18 -11.82 -20.38
N ILE A 37 0.16 -10.87 -21.31
CA ILE A 37 0.10 -9.43 -20.99
C ILE A 37 -1.21 -9.09 -20.28
N PHE A 38 -2.34 -9.56 -20.82
CA PHE A 38 -3.66 -9.29 -20.24
C PHE A 38 -3.90 -10.06 -18.92
N ALA A 39 -3.30 -11.23 -18.77
CA ALA A 39 -3.48 -12.06 -17.58
C ALA A 39 -2.61 -11.62 -16.38
N LEU A 40 -1.60 -10.75 -16.59
CA LEU A 40 -0.70 -10.34 -15.52
C LEU A 40 -1.37 -9.36 -14.55
N GLN A 41 -1.37 -9.72 -13.26
CA GLN A 41 -2.02 -8.94 -12.20
C GLN A 41 -1.00 -8.34 -11.22
N PRO A 42 -1.31 -7.22 -10.54
CA PRO A 42 -0.37 -6.56 -9.63
C PRO A 42 -0.08 -7.32 -8.33
N SER A 43 -0.91 -8.29 -7.93
CA SER A 43 -0.73 -9.07 -6.71
C SER A 43 -1.01 -10.55 -6.91
N ILE A 44 -0.37 -11.41 -6.10
CA ILE A 44 -0.51 -12.88 -6.17
C ILE A 44 -1.96 -13.31 -5.92
N TYR A 45 -2.61 -12.75 -4.88
CA TYR A 45 -3.99 -13.07 -4.55
C TYR A 45 -4.94 -12.72 -5.71
N ARG A 46 -4.77 -11.51 -6.28
CA ARG A 46 -5.55 -11.09 -7.46
C ARG A 46 -5.23 -11.97 -8.66
N SER A 47 -3.97 -12.38 -8.84
CA SER A 47 -3.56 -13.32 -9.90
C SER A 47 -4.23 -14.68 -9.81
N TRP A 48 -4.35 -15.26 -8.61
CA TRP A 48 -5.02 -16.55 -8.42
C TRP A 48 -6.50 -16.47 -8.76
N ARG A 49 -7.18 -15.45 -8.20
CA ARG A 49 -8.60 -15.22 -8.48
C ARG A 49 -8.83 -14.94 -9.97
N HIS A 50 -8.03 -14.05 -10.54
CA HIS A 50 -8.11 -13.70 -11.96
C HIS A 50 -7.80 -14.90 -12.87
N PHE A 51 -6.86 -15.76 -12.51
CA PHE A 51 -6.57 -17.00 -13.23
C PHE A 51 -7.80 -17.91 -13.30
N LEU A 52 -8.48 -18.15 -12.17
CA LEU A 52 -9.70 -18.95 -12.12
C LEU A 52 -10.85 -18.29 -12.89
N ASP A 53 -11.01 -16.98 -12.71
CA ASP A 53 -12.03 -16.20 -13.41
C ASP A 53 -11.79 -16.24 -14.93
N GLN A 54 -10.54 -16.15 -15.38
CA GLN A 54 -10.15 -16.20 -16.78
C GLN A 54 -10.38 -17.59 -17.39
N ILE A 55 -10.07 -18.68 -16.68
CA ILE A 55 -10.41 -20.03 -17.12
C ILE A 55 -11.92 -20.11 -17.41
N GLN A 56 -12.75 -19.63 -16.49
CA GLN A 56 -14.20 -19.69 -16.65
C GLN A 56 -14.69 -18.83 -17.82
N THR A 57 -14.33 -17.53 -17.86
CA THR A 57 -14.84 -16.62 -18.89
C THR A 57 -14.27 -16.91 -20.27
N SER A 58 -12.98 -17.24 -20.39
CA SER A 58 -12.39 -17.64 -21.67
C SER A 58 -12.96 -18.96 -22.18
N THR A 59 -13.27 -19.92 -21.30
CA THR A 59 -13.93 -21.17 -21.73
C THR A 59 -15.33 -20.89 -22.26
N ILE A 60 -16.12 -20.09 -21.53
CA ILE A 60 -17.46 -19.68 -21.98
C ILE A 60 -17.38 -18.91 -23.30
N GLY A 61 -16.43 -17.98 -23.42
CA GLY A 61 -16.18 -17.22 -24.64
C GLY A 61 -15.83 -18.13 -25.82
N ALA A 62 -14.94 -19.10 -25.62
CA ALA A 62 -14.56 -20.07 -26.64
C ALA A 62 -15.74 -20.96 -27.07
N VAL A 63 -16.58 -21.41 -26.14
CA VAL A 63 -17.80 -22.18 -26.46
C VAL A 63 -18.78 -21.34 -27.28
N MET A 64 -19.03 -20.09 -26.86
CA MET A 64 -19.90 -19.17 -27.60
C MET A 64 -19.33 -18.84 -28.98
N ALA A 65 -18.01 -18.70 -29.11
CA ALA A 65 -17.31 -18.49 -30.36
C ALA A 65 -17.44 -19.69 -31.32
N LEU A 66 -17.32 -20.91 -30.80
CA LEU A 66 -17.53 -22.14 -31.57
C LEU A 66 -18.97 -22.23 -32.10
N LEU A 67 -19.97 -22.00 -31.24
CA LEU A 67 -21.38 -21.99 -31.63
C LEU A 67 -21.67 -20.87 -32.65
N GLY A 68 -21.13 -19.68 -32.42
CA GLY A 68 -21.27 -18.53 -33.32
C GLY A 68 -20.65 -18.79 -34.69
N GLY A 69 -19.46 -19.37 -34.74
CA GLY A 69 -18.79 -19.72 -35.99
C GLY A 69 -19.52 -20.80 -36.80
N MET A 70 -20.20 -21.73 -36.13
CA MET A 70 -21.04 -22.73 -36.80
C MET A 70 -22.37 -22.15 -37.32
N LEU A 71 -23.00 -21.23 -36.59
CA LEU A 71 -24.34 -20.74 -36.88
C LEU A 71 -24.37 -19.50 -37.79
N LEU A 72 -23.41 -18.59 -37.64
CA LEU A 72 -23.48 -17.24 -38.24
C LEU A 72 -22.43 -17.01 -39.35
N SER A 73 -21.63 -18.02 -39.70
CA SER A 73 -20.47 -17.89 -40.60
C SER A 73 -19.42 -16.90 -40.08
N ASN A 74 -18.19 -16.97 -40.58
CA ASN A 74 -17.07 -16.16 -40.07
C ASN A 74 -17.04 -14.73 -40.64
N GLN A 75 -18.20 -14.05 -40.64
CA GLN A 75 -18.28 -12.65 -41.07
C GLN A 75 -17.94 -11.70 -39.91
N PRO A 76 -17.31 -10.54 -40.17
CA PRO A 76 -16.99 -9.57 -39.11
C PRO A 76 -18.19 -9.18 -38.24
N ILE A 77 -19.38 -9.09 -38.85
CA ILE A 77 -20.63 -8.78 -38.15
C ILE A 77 -20.99 -9.89 -37.15
N ALA A 78 -20.81 -11.17 -37.53
CA ALA A 78 -21.07 -12.30 -36.64
C ALA A 78 -20.13 -12.30 -35.43
N VAL A 79 -18.83 -12.03 -35.65
CA VAL A 79 -17.84 -11.91 -34.57
C VAL A 79 -18.22 -10.79 -33.60
N GLY A 80 -18.68 -9.65 -34.12
CA GLY A 80 -19.17 -8.53 -33.31
C GLY A 80 -20.37 -8.91 -32.44
N ILE A 81 -21.37 -9.58 -33.02
CA ILE A 81 -22.58 -10.02 -32.28
C ILE A 81 -22.22 -11.00 -31.16
N VAL A 82 -21.39 -12.01 -31.45
CA VAL A 82 -20.94 -12.98 -30.44
C VAL A 82 -20.15 -12.30 -29.34
N SER A 83 -19.28 -11.35 -29.68
CA SER A 83 -18.52 -10.55 -28.73
C SER A 83 -19.42 -9.76 -27.78
N ILE A 84 -20.48 -9.12 -28.30
CA ILE A 84 -21.47 -8.38 -27.48
C ILE A 84 -22.17 -9.33 -26.49
N LEU A 85 -22.58 -10.52 -26.95
CA LEU A 85 -23.21 -11.53 -26.07
C LEU A 85 -22.26 -11.97 -24.95
N VAL A 86 -21.00 -12.21 -25.28
CA VAL A 86 -19.97 -12.63 -24.30
C VAL A 86 -19.66 -11.51 -23.30
N ILE A 87 -19.64 -10.24 -23.74
CA ILE A 87 -19.49 -9.08 -22.85
C ILE A 87 -20.66 -9.02 -21.86
N MET A 88 -21.90 -9.09 -22.35
CA MET A 88 -23.09 -9.08 -21.49
C MET A 88 -23.05 -10.20 -20.45
N LEU A 89 -22.65 -11.41 -20.87
CA LEU A 89 -22.54 -12.55 -19.97
C LEU A 89 -21.43 -12.37 -18.92
N SER A 90 -20.28 -11.85 -19.33
CA SER A 90 -19.15 -11.59 -18.42
C SER A 90 -19.48 -10.51 -17.38
N MET A 91 -20.22 -9.48 -17.79
CA MET A 91 -20.75 -8.45 -16.88
C MET A 91 -21.76 -9.04 -15.89
N LYS A 92 -22.69 -9.87 -16.36
CA LYS A 92 -23.67 -10.57 -15.49
C LYS A 92 -22.99 -11.44 -14.43
N MET A 93 -21.81 -11.99 -14.71
CA MET A 93 -21.01 -12.77 -13.78
C MET A 93 -20.15 -11.94 -12.82
N ASN A 94 -20.21 -10.59 -12.88
CA ASN A 94 -19.33 -9.67 -12.15
C ASN A 94 -17.83 -9.92 -12.43
N ARG A 95 -17.48 -10.28 -13.66
CA ARG A 95 -16.09 -10.54 -14.11
C ARG A 95 -15.66 -9.57 -15.21
N ALA A 96 -15.85 -8.27 -14.96
CA ALA A 96 -15.53 -7.24 -15.96
C ALA A 96 -14.03 -7.20 -16.32
N ASP A 97 -13.16 -7.53 -15.36
CA ASP A 97 -11.70 -7.48 -15.52
C ASP A 97 -11.17 -8.47 -16.58
N THR A 98 -11.90 -9.54 -16.90
CA THR A 98 -11.47 -10.59 -17.84
C THR A 98 -11.99 -10.38 -19.27
N ILE A 99 -12.80 -9.33 -19.51
CA ILE A 99 -13.46 -9.08 -20.80
C ILE A 99 -12.45 -8.96 -21.93
N GLY A 100 -11.37 -8.18 -21.74
CA GLY A 100 -10.38 -7.93 -22.79
C GLY A 100 -9.79 -9.21 -23.37
N LEU A 101 -9.29 -10.11 -22.50
CA LEU A 101 -8.70 -11.37 -22.95
C LEU A 101 -9.76 -12.38 -23.44
N THR A 102 -10.97 -12.34 -22.87
CA THR A 102 -12.08 -13.18 -23.34
C THR A 102 -12.47 -12.81 -24.78
N LEU A 103 -12.47 -11.52 -25.13
CA LEU A 103 -12.72 -11.07 -26.51
C LEU A 103 -11.61 -11.48 -27.48
N VAL A 104 -10.34 -11.39 -27.08
CA VAL A 104 -9.22 -11.93 -27.86
C VAL A 104 -9.40 -13.43 -28.12
N THR A 105 -9.92 -14.16 -27.13
CA THR A 105 -10.26 -15.58 -27.26
C THR A 105 -11.37 -15.80 -28.29
N VAL A 106 -12.46 -15.04 -28.21
CA VAL A 106 -13.59 -15.14 -29.15
C VAL A 106 -13.14 -14.88 -30.58
N ILE A 107 -12.42 -13.78 -30.81
CA ILE A 107 -11.92 -13.41 -32.14
C ILE A 107 -10.99 -14.50 -32.68
N SER A 108 -10.03 -14.96 -31.87
CA SER A 108 -9.06 -15.95 -32.31
C SER A 108 -9.67 -17.34 -32.57
N VAL A 109 -10.74 -17.71 -31.85
CA VAL A 109 -11.44 -18.98 -32.03
C VAL A 109 -12.38 -18.93 -33.23
N MET A 110 -13.08 -17.81 -33.45
CA MET A 110 -13.95 -17.63 -34.62
C MET A 110 -13.15 -17.52 -35.93
N ASP A 111 -11.97 -16.89 -35.90
CA ASP A 111 -11.07 -16.85 -37.07
C ASP A 111 -10.67 -18.25 -37.55
N ALA A 112 -10.53 -19.19 -36.61
CA ALA A 112 -10.26 -20.60 -36.87
C ALA A 112 -11.52 -21.45 -37.13
N SER A 113 -12.70 -20.82 -37.28
CA SER A 113 -13.97 -21.54 -37.44
C SER A 113 -13.98 -22.39 -38.72
N GLY A 114 -14.52 -23.61 -38.60
CA GLY A 114 -14.56 -24.61 -39.67
C GLY A 114 -13.78 -25.88 -39.34
N GLN A 115 -12.79 -25.82 -38.44
CA GLN A 115 -12.08 -27.00 -37.94
C GLN A 115 -11.94 -26.97 -36.42
N TRP A 116 -12.66 -27.85 -35.73
CA TRP A 116 -12.66 -27.95 -34.27
C TRP A 116 -11.25 -28.04 -33.66
N GLN A 117 -10.34 -28.75 -34.32
CA GLN A 117 -8.95 -28.90 -33.89
C GLN A 117 -8.19 -27.56 -33.88
N PHE A 118 -8.42 -26.70 -34.87
CA PHE A 118 -7.78 -25.38 -34.93
C PHE A 118 -8.32 -24.44 -33.86
N ALA A 119 -9.63 -24.43 -33.64
CA ALA A 119 -10.26 -23.65 -32.58
C ALA A 119 -9.74 -24.07 -31.19
N LEU A 120 -9.63 -25.38 -30.94
CA LEU A 120 -9.08 -25.91 -29.69
C LEU A 120 -7.61 -25.50 -29.52
N ASN A 121 -6.80 -25.58 -30.57
CA ASN A 121 -5.40 -25.14 -30.53
C ASN A 121 -5.27 -23.65 -30.20
N ARG A 122 -6.13 -22.78 -30.75
CA ARG A 122 -6.15 -21.34 -30.41
C ARG A 122 -6.53 -21.10 -28.96
N PHE A 123 -7.51 -21.82 -28.44
CA PHE A 123 -7.89 -21.74 -27.04
C PHE A 123 -6.76 -22.19 -26.10
N LEU A 124 -6.16 -23.35 -26.35
CA LEU A 124 -5.05 -23.88 -25.54
C LEU A 124 -3.81 -22.97 -25.56
N MET A 125 -3.54 -22.33 -26.69
CA MET A 125 -2.47 -21.33 -26.81
C MET A 125 -2.71 -20.12 -25.90
N ILE A 126 -3.93 -19.58 -25.88
CA ILE A 126 -4.29 -18.47 -24.98
C ILE A 126 -4.19 -18.92 -23.52
N MET A 127 -4.68 -20.12 -23.20
CA MET A 127 -4.58 -20.70 -21.86
C MET A 127 -3.13 -20.86 -21.40
N THR A 128 -2.22 -21.23 -22.31
CA THR A 128 -0.78 -21.30 -22.02
C THR A 128 -0.24 -19.94 -21.60
N GLY A 129 -0.64 -18.85 -22.26
CA GLY A 129 -0.27 -17.50 -21.86
C GLY A 129 -0.79 -17.09 -20.48
N VAL A 130 -2.05 -17.43 -20.19
CA VAL A 130 -2.67 -17.20 -18.86
C VAL A 130 -1.92 -17.94 -17.76
N VAL A 131 -1.58 -19.21 -17.99
CA VAL A 131 -0.81 -20.05 -17.07
C VAL A 131 0.60 -19.48 -16.85
N SER A 132 1.29 -19.08 -17.92
CA SER A 132 2.63 -18.47 -17.82
C SER A 132 2.64 -17.18 -17.00
N ALA A 133 1.68 -16.28 -17.24
CA ALA A 133 1.55 -15.05 -16.47
C ALA A 133 1.30 -15.34 -14.99
N PHE A 134 0.45 -16.32 -14.70
CA PHE A 134 0.18 -16.75 -13.33
C PHE A 134 1.45 -17.31 -12.64
N PHE A 135 2.20 -18.20 -13.30
CA PHE A 135 3.46 -18.74 -12.76
C PHE A 135 4.51 -17.66 -12.51
N ILE A 136 4.74 -16.76 -13.47
CA ILE A 136 5.70 -15.67 -13.30
C ILE A 136 5.27 -14.72 -12.17
N ASN A 137 3.98 -14.45 -12.01
CA ASN A 137 3.52 -13.57 -10.95
C ASN A 137 3.74 -14.15 -9.54
N ILE A 138 3.78 -15.47 -9.41
CA ILE A 138 4.13 -16.17 -8.15
C ILE A 138 5.65 -16.25 -7.96
N LEU A 139 6.38 -16.67 -9.00
CA LEU A 139 7.79 -17.02 -8.89
C LEU A 139 8.70 -15.77 -8.91
N VAL A 140 8.32 -14.73 -9.64
CA VAL A 140 9.16 -13.54 -9.85
C VAL A 140 8.71 -12.41 -8.92
N ILE A 141 9.50 -12.20 -7.85
CA ILE A 141 9.41 -11.10 -6.88
C ILE A 141 8.00 -10.98 -6.29
N PRO A 142 7.59 -11.80 -5.30
CA PRO A 142 6.29 -11.62 -4.65
C PRO A 142 6.16 -10.17 -4.16
N PRO A 143 5.15 -9.39 -4.61
CA PRO A 143 4.99 -8.03 -4.13
C PRO A 143 4.74 -8.11 -2.63
N LYS A 144 5.65 -7.54 -1.83
CA LYS A 144 5.52 -7.43 -0.37
C LYS A 144 5.13 -5.98 -0.04
N PRO A 145 3.91 -5.52 -0.40
CA PRO A 145 3.48 -4.13 -0.17
C PRO A 145 3.56 -3.75 1.30
N ARG A 146 3.37 -4.74 2.19
CA ARG A 146 3.50 -4.60 3.64
C ARG A 146 4.89 -4.12 4.07
N LYS A 147 5.96 -4.79 3.59
CA LYS A 147 7.34 -4.41 3.92
C LYS A 147 7.68 -3.04 3.35
N GLN A 148 7.23 -2.76 2.13
CA GLN A 148 7.45 -1.46 1.50
C GLN A 148 6.78 -0.32 2.26
N TYR A 149 5.56 -0.53 2.79
CA TYR A 149 4.86 0.47 3.59
C TYR A 149 5.60 0.75 4.90
N ILE A 150 5.98 -0.29 5.64
CA ILE A 150 6.75 -0.14 6.90
C ILE A 150 8.10 0.56 6.66
N ASN A 151 8.85 0.15 5.64
CA ASN A 151 10.12 0.81 5.31
C ASN A 151 9.92 2.30 4.95
N GLN A 152 8.79 2.65 4.33
CA GLN A 152 8.47 4.05 4.03
C GLN A 152 8.07 4.82 5.30
N ILE A 153 7.33 4.22 6.23
CA ILE A 153 7.06 4.79 7.56
C ILE A 153 8.38 5.11 8.27
N GLU A 154 9.34 4.18 8.28
CA GLU A 154 10.67 4.38 8.87
C GLU A 154 11.43 5.54 8.23
N SER A 155 11.46 5.60 6.90
CA SER A 155 12.12 6.69 6.19
C SER A 155 11.49 8.05 6.51
N VAL A 156 10.17 8.12 6.60
CA VAL A 156 9.44 9.36 6.93
C VAL A 156 9.64 9.74 8.39
N PHE A 157 9.65 8.77 9.30
CA PHE A 157 9.99 9.00 10.70
C PHE A 157 11.42 9.51 10.86
N SER A 158 12.40 8.97 10.11
CA SER A 158 13.78 9.46 10.16
C SER A 158 13.87 10.93 9.79
N SER A 159 13.23 11.37 8.70
CA SER A 159 13.16 12.78 8.32
C SER A 159 12.43 13.64 9.36
N LEU A 160 11.31 13.15 9.90
CA LEU A 160 10.55 13.82 10.96
C LEU A 160 11.39 14.00 12.23
N SER A 161 12.06 12.96 12.71
CA SER A 161 12.88 12.99 13.91
C SER A 161 14.07 13.96 13.78
N LEU A 162 14.69 14.01 12.59
CA LEU A 162 15.76 14.96 12.31
C LEU A 162 15.26 16.39 12.41
N LEU A 163 14.13 16.69 11.76
CA LEU A 163 13.52 18.01 11.81
C LEU A 163 13.06 18.41 13.21
N LEU A 164 12.46 17.49 13.98
CA LEU A 164 12.02 17.79 15.34
C LEU A 164 13.20 18.12 16.26
N ARG A 165 14.34 17.41 16.14
CA ARG A 165 15.57 17.69 16.89
C ARG A 165 16.16 19.05 16.55
N THR A 166 16.15 19.43 15.28
CA THR A 166 16.75 20.70 14.83
C THR A 166 15.81 21.89 14.94
N ALA A 167 14.50 21.66 15.08
CA ALA A 167 13.49 22.71 15.09
C ALA A 167 13.62 23.64 16.31
N VAL A 168 14.02 23.13 17.48
CA VAL A 168 14.17 23.95 18.69
C VAL A 168 15.57 24.54 18.84
N SER A 169 16.60 23.80 18.42
CA SER A 169 18.01 24.22 18.53
C SER A 169 18.43 25.27 17.50
N HIS A 170 17.60 25.54 16.48
CA HIS A 170 17.88 26.52 15.41
C HIS A 170 19.15 26.22 14.61
N GLU A 171 19.57 24.95 14.58
CA GLU A 171 20.79 24.49 13.92
C GLU A 171 20.69 24.50 12.39
N MET A 172 19.45 24.49 11.85
CA MET A 172 19.19 24.48 10.41
C MET A 172 18.85 25.88 9.89
N LYS A 173 19.36 26.22 8.70
CA LYS A 173 18.95 27.42 7.96
C LYS A 173 17.45 27.37 7.67
N GLU A 174 16.75 28.49 7.85
CA GLU A 174 15.29 28.59 7.68
C GLU A 174 14.79 28.09 6.31
N SER A 175 15.49 28.44 5.22
CA SER A 175 15.15 27.97 3.87
C SER A 175 15.28 26.45 3.74
N VAL A 176 16.31 25.87 4.34
CA VAL A 176 16.57 24.43 4.32
C VAL A 176 15.53 23.69 5.17
N PHE A 177 15.20 24.22 6.35
CA PHE A 177 14.15 23.67 7.20
C PHE A 177 12.80 23.63 6.48
N ARG A 178 12.45 24.71 5.77
CA ARG A 178 11.19 24.80 5.02
C ARG A 178 11.15 23.81 3.85
N ASP A 179 12.24 23.65 3.11
CA ASP A 179 12.32 22.70 2.00
C ASP A 179 12.19 21.25 2.49
N GLU A 180 12.88 20.90 3.57
CA GLU A 180 12.79 19.57 4.19
C GLU A 180 11.39 19.31 4.77
N LYS A 181 10.77 20.30 5.43
CA LYS A 181 9.39 20.21 5.92
C LYS A 181 8.40 19.97 4.79
N ASN A 182 8.53 20.65 3.65
CA ASN A 182 7.68 20.44 2.48
C ASN A 182 7.86 19.04 1.88
N SER A 183 9.11 18.56 1.80
CA SER A 183 9.44 17.19 1.35
C SER A 183 8.83 16.13 2.26
N LEU A 184 8.90 16.35 3.58
CA LEU A 184 8.29 15.50 4.60
C LEU A 184 6.77 15.44 4.43
N GLU A 185 6.11 16.59 4.24
CA GLU A 185 4.67 16.67 4.01
C GLU A 185 4.25 15.84 2.79
N GLY A 186 4.96 15.97 1.66
CA GLY A 186 4.71 15.18 0.46
C GLY A 186 4.87 13.68 0.70
N SER A 187 5.84 13.28 1.52
CA SER A 187 6.08 11.89 1.88
C SER A 187 4.97 11.31 2.77
N ILE A 188 4.46 12.10 3.74
CA ILE A 188 3.30 11.74 4.57
C ILE A 188 2.04 11.61 3.72
N ARG A 189 1.80 12.54 2.78
CA ARG A 189 0.67 12.45 1.84
C ARG A 189 0.75 11.18 0.99
N SER A 190 1.93 10.83 0.47
CA SER A 190 2.13 9.59 -0.28
C SER A 190 1.82 8.33 0.55
N LEU A 191 2.15 8.31 1.84
CA LEU A 191 1.78 7.23 2.76
C LEU A 191 0.26 7.17 2.99
N ALA A 192 -0.39 8.32 3.11
CA ALA A 192 -1.84 8.40 3.27
C ALA A 192 -2.58 7.86 2.02
N ASP A 193 -2.13 8.21 0.82
CA ASP A 193 -2.70 7.70 -0.44
C ASP A 193 -2.55 6.18 -0.53
N LYS A 194 -1.38 5.64 -0.17
CA LYS A 194 -1.15 4.19 -0.13
C LYS A 194 -2.04 3.49 0.90
N TYR A 195 -2.25 4.10 2.06
CA TYR A 195 -3.15 3.59 3.07
C TYR A 195 -4.61 3.55 2.57
N ALA A 196 -5.07 4.62 1.92
CA ALA A 196 -6.41 4.71 1.34
C ALA A 196 -6.65 3.61 0.29
N LEU A 197 -5.65 3.33 -0.56
CA LEU A 197 -5.72 2.22 -1.51
C LEU A 197 -5.86 0.87 -0.80
N PHE A 198 -5.08 0.60 0.25
CA PHE A 198 -5.21 -0.64 1.03
C PHE A 198 -6.58 -0.76 1.71
N GLU A 199 -7.11 0.36 2.22
CA GLU A 199 -8.44 0.41 2.84
C GLU A 199 -9.55 0.11 1.82
N GLU A 200 -9.46 0.68 0.62
CA GLU A 200 -10.40 0.42 -0.46
C GLU A 200 -10.36 -1.04 -0.92
N GLU A 201 -9.16 -1.63 -1.07
CA GLU A 201 -9.01 -3.04 -1.39
C GLU A 201 -9.62 -3.94 -0.31
N GLN A 202 -9.46 -3.59 0.96
CA GLN A 202 -10.06 -4.35 2.06
C GLN A 202 -11.59 -4.25 2.06
N LYS A 203 -12.17 -3.07 1.82
CA LYS A 203 -13.64 -2.87 1.75
C LYS A 203 -14.28 -3.70 0.63
N LYS A 204 -13.54 -3.96 -0.46
CA LYS A 204 -13.98 -4.84 -1.56
C LYS A 204 -13.96 -6.33 -1.20
N LEU A 205 -13.32 -6.73 -0.10
CA LEU A 205 -13.34 -8.10 0.38
C LEU A 205 -14.62 -8.37 1.19
N ARG A 206 -15.40 -9.36 0.75
CA ARG A 206 -16.69 -9.71 1.35
C ARG A 206 -16.61 -10.17 2.82
N LYS A 207 -15.45 -10.68 3.25
CA LYS A 207 -15.09 -11.02 4.64
C LYS A 207 -13.56 -10.91 4.81
N PRO A 208 -13.01 -9.77 5.27
CA PRO A 208 -11.58 -9.66 5.51
C PRO A 208 -11.16 -10.57 6.67
N LYS A 209 -9.93 -11.12 6.62
CA LYS A 209 -9.41 -11.92 7.74
C LYS A 209 -9.19 -11.00 8.95
N TYR A 210 -9.34 -11.53 10.16
CA TYR A 210 -9.08 -10.78 11.40
C TYR A 210 -7.67 -10.17 11.43
N SER A 211 -6.67 -10.91 10.94
CA SER A 211 -5.28 -10.44 10.82
C SER A 211 -5.12 -9.24 9.88
N GLU A 212 -5.91 -9.15 8.81
CA GLU A 212 -5.87 -8.03 7.87
C GLU A 212 -6.49 -6.77 8.46
N THR A 213 -7.60 -6.93 9.19
CA THR A 213 -8.27 -5.81 9.89
C THR A 213 -7.39 -5.21 10.98
N ARG A 214 -6.80 -6.07 11.81
CA ARG A 214 -5.85 -5.64 12.85
C ARG A 214 -4.66 -4.88 12.27
N GLN A 215 -4.14 -5.35 11.15
CA GLN A 215 -3.02 -4.69 10.48
C GLN A 215 -3.38 -3.31 9.90
N MET A 216 -4.59 -3.14 9.39
CA MET A 216 -5.05 -1.83 8.93
C MET A 216 -5.19 -0.83 10.08
N VAL A 217 -5.52 -1.30 11.29
CA VAL A 217 -5.49 -0.46 12.50
C VAL A 217 -4.05 -0.03 12.84
N VAL A 218 -3.06 -0.91 12.67
CA VAL A 218 -1.63 -0.55 12.84
C VAL A 218 -1.23 0.55 11.89
N TYR A 219 -1.45 0.35 10.59
CA TYR A 219 -1.05 1.31 9.57
C TYR A 219 -1.70 2.67 9.78
N LYS A 220 -2.97 2.68 10.21
CA LYS A 220 -3.68 3.91 10.58
C LYS A 220 -2.99 4.65 11.72
N ASN A 221 -2.65 3.94 12.81
CA ASN A 221 -2.03 4.58 13.97
C ASN A 221 -0.61 5.04 13.66
N LEU A 222 0.19 4.26 12.92
CA LEU A 222 1.53 4.67 12.48
C LEU A 222 1.49 5.96 11.65
N LEU A 223 0.59 6.02 10.66
CA LEU A 223 0.39 7.21 9.84
C LEU A 223 -0.07 8.40 10.68
N SER A 224 -1.02 8.18 11.59
CA SER A 224 -1.54 9.24 12.48
C SER A 224 -0.45 9.79 13.41
N SER A 225 0.48 8.96 13.88
CA SER A 225 1.61 9.41 14.71
C SER A 225 2.58 10.29 13.91
N LEU A 226 2.86 9.95 12.65
CA LEU A 226 3.66 10.80 11.76
C LEU A 226 2.98 12.13 11.46
N GLN A 227 1.66 12.12 11.21
CA GLN A 227 0.88 13.34 10.98
C GLN A 227 0.90 14.25 12.21
N LYS A 228 0.73 13.70 13.41
CA LYS A 228 0.81 14.46 14.67
C LYS A 228 2.21 15.03 14.93
N GLY A 229 3.27 14.27 14.65
CA GLY A 229 4.63 14.82 14.70
C GLY A 229 4.87 15.94 13.68
N TYR A 230 4.26 15.86 12.49
CA TYR A 230 4.31 16.96 11.52
C TYR A 230 3.54 18.20 11.99
N GLU A 231 2.38 18.03 12.65
CA GLU A 231 1.64 19.15 13.27
C GLU A 231 2.50 19.88 14.31
N VAL A 232 3.34 19.17 15.07
CA VAL A 232 4.33 19.79 15.97
C VAL A 232 5.32 20.67 15.21
N LEU A 233 5.89 20.19 14.09
CA LEU A 233 6.78 21.00 13.25
C LEU A 233 6.06 22.23 12.70
N ASP A 234 4.79 22.10 12.33
CA ASP A 234 3.99 23.24 11.84
C ASP A 234 3.69 24.26 12.94
N ALA A 235 3.40 23.81 14.16
CA ALA A 235 3.23 24.68 15.30
C ALA A 235 4.55 25.40 15.67
N ILE A 236 5.69 24.69 15.63
CA ILE A 236 7.00 25.28 15.90
C ILE A 236 7.33 26.40 14.90
N ASP A 237 7.20 26.10 13.61
CA ASP A 237 7.46 27.04 12.51
C ASP A 237 6.62 28.33 12.63
N ARG A 238 5.33 28.20 12.98
CA ARG A 238 4.39 29.34 13.05
C ARG A 238 4.45 30.13 14.36
N HIS A 239 4.70 29.47 15.48
CA HIS A 239 4.49 30.07 16.80
C HIS A 239 5.75 30.12 17.65
N TYR A 240 6.58 29.07 17.61
CA TYR A 240 7.74 28.94 18.50
C TYR A 240 8.86 29.92 18.16
N PHE A 241 9.14 30.15 16.87
CA PHE A 241 10.18 31.11 16.44
C PHE A 241 9.79 32.58 16.64
N GLN A 242 8.49 32.87 16.67
CA GLN A 242 7.98 34.23 16.87
C GLN A 242 7.79 34.58 18.36
N ALA A 243 8.05 33.64 19.26
CA ALA A 243 7.88 33.80 20.70
C ALA A 243 9.20 34.22 21.36
N GLU A 244 9.15 35.27 22.19
CA GLU A 244 10.22 35.56 23.16
C GLU A 244 10.34 34.42 24.18
N ARG A 245 11.54 33.85 24.32
CA ARG A 245 11.80 32.62 25.08
C ARG A 245 13.16 32.67 25.77
N SER A 246 13.24 32.08 26.96
CA SER A 246 14.50 31.89 27.69
C SER A 246 15.24 30.64 27.22
N GLU A 247 16.54 30.55 27.53
CA GLU A 247 17.30 29.30 27.30
C GLU A 247 16.70 28.12 28.07
N GLU A 248 16.19 28.36 29.28
CA GLU A 248 15.48 27.35 30.07
C GLU A 248 14.23 26.83 29.34
N THR A 249 13.46 27.71 28.70
CA THR A 249 12.29 27.32 27.91
C THR A 249 12.72 26.45 26.72
N ASN A 250 13.78 26.84 26.01
CA ASN A 250 14.32 26.02 24.91
C ASN A 250 14.73 24.63 25.39
N ALA A 251 15.41 24.55 26.53
CA ALA A 251 15.85 23.27 27.09
C ALA A 251 14.67 22.37 27.51
N VAL A 252 13.56 22.93 27.98
CA VAL A 252 12.35 22.16 28.33
C VAL A 252 11.70 21.57 27.08
N PHE A 253 11.51 22.35 26.02
CA PHE A 253 10.95 21.87 24.76
C PHE A 253 11.86 20.84 24.09
N ASP A 254 13.15 21.11 24.01
CA ASP A 254 14.13 20.22 23.39
C ASP A 254 14.18 18.85 24.08
N ARG A 255 14.26 18.84 25.42
CA ARG A 255 14.26 17.61 26.21
C ARG A 255 12.98 16.79 26.00
N HIS A 256 11.82 17.44 25.99
CA HIS A 256 10.55 16.74 25.82
C HIS A 256 10.39 16.21 24.39
N LEU A 257 10.78 16.97 23.37
CA LEU A 257 10.80 16.48 22.00
C LEU A 257 11.72 15.26 21.83
N GLU A 258 12.93 15.28 22.41
CA GLU A 258 13.84 14.14 22.35
C GLU A 258 13.25 12.91 23.05
N LEU A 259 12.53 13.09 24.17
CA LEU A 259 11.78 12.02 24.83
C LEU A 259 10.73 11.42 23.88
N LEU A 260 9.88 12.25 23.26
CA LEU A 260 8.85 11.78 22.32
C LEU A 260 9.45 11.06 21.10
N ILE A 261 10.57 11.55 20.58
CA ILE A 261 11.27 10.93 19.45
C ILE A 261 11.79 9.55 19.83
N LYS A 262 12.48 9.41 20.97
CA LYS A 262 12.95 8.13 21.49
C LYS A 262 11.79 7.16 21.72
N TYR A 263 10.67 7.64 22.26
CA TYR A 263 9.47 6.85 22.46
C TYR A 263 8.91 6.33 21.12
N HIS A 264 8.78 7.19 20.12
CA HIS A 264 8.30 6.80 18.79
C HIS A 264 9.24 5.78 18.13
N GLU A 265 10.55 5.98 18.21
CA GLU A 265 11.54 5.03 17.71
C GLU A 265 11.39 3.66 18.38
N HIS A 266 11.25 3.63 19.71
CA HIS A 266 11.04 2.41 20.47
C HIS A 266 9.77 1.65 20.02
N ILE A 267 8.64 2.35 19.82
CA ILE A 267 7.42 1.72 19.31
C ILE A 267 7.62 1.13 17.90
N LEU A 268 8.32 1.84 17.01
CA LEU A 268 8.60 1.33 15.67
C LEU A 268 9.43 0.04 15.72
N LEU A 269 10.40 -0.04 16.64
CA LEU A 269 11.20 -1.23 16.86
C LEU A 269 10.35 -2.40 17.43
N LYS A 270 9.37 -2.12 18.31
CA LYS A 270 8.39 -3.13 18.77
C LYS A 270 7.61 -3.73 17.59
N PHE A 271 7.15 -2.91 16.64
CA PHE A 271 6.42 -3.40 15.45
C PHE A 271 7.28 -4.25 14.51
N GLN A 272 8.59 -4.11 14.58
CA GLN A 272 9.55 -4.87 13.77
C GLN A 272 10.03 -6.14 14.45
N ASP A 273 9.54 -6.44 15.67
CA ASP A 273 9.98 -7.58 16.48
C ASP A 273 11.51 -7.53 16.75
N LYS A 274 12.06 -6.32 16.84
CA LYS A 274 13.49 -6.07 17.11
C LYS A 274 13.80 -5.90 18.61
N ILE A 275 12.77 -5.80 19.45
CA ILE A 275 12.88 -5.62 20.90
C ILE A 275 12.18 -6.77 21.61
N LYS A 276 12.77 -7.25 22.71
CA LYS A 276 12.16 -8.31 23.51
C LYS A 276 10.83 -7.83 24.12
N PRO A 277 9.79 -8.67 24.12
CA PRO A 277 8.50 -8.34 24.74
C PRO A 277 8.69 -8.02 26.23
N GLY A 278 8.06 -6.95 26.71
CA GLY A 278 8.07 -6.53 28.12
C GLY A 278 9.19 -5.57 28.53
N ILE A 279 10.12 -5.22 27.64
CA ILE A 279 11.06 -4.11 27.89
C ILE A 279 10.34 -2.80 27.57
N SER A 280 9.93 -2.06 28.60
CA SER A 280 9.53 -0.65 28.48
C SER A 280 10.66 0.18 29.10
N GLU A 281 11.67 0.52 28.31
CA GLU A 281 12.73 1.43 28.78
C GLU A 281 12.20 2.85 29.04
N THR A 282 11.07 3.18 28.44
CA THR A 282 10.36 4.44 28.64
C THR A 282 9.36 4.27 29.78
N GLY A 283 9.45 5.13 30.80
CA GLY A 283 8.46 5.24 31.87
C GLY A 283 7.06 5.61 31.34
N PRO A 284 6.07 5.86 32.22
CA PRO A 284 4.73 6.27 31.80
C PRO A 284 4.81 7.63 31.08
N LEU A 285 4.82 7.59 29.74
CA LEU A 285 4.90 8.80 28.89
C LEU A 285 3.82 9.83 29.25
N GLY A 286 2.65 9.37 29.70
CA GLY A 286 1.55 10.24 30.11
C GLY A 286 1.94 11.20 31.22
N ASP A 287 2.60 10.71 32.27
CA ASP A 287 3.00 11.54 33.41
C ASP A 287 4.04 12.60 32.97
N ASP A 288 4.98 12.22 32.08
CA ASP A 288 5.96 13.14 31.51
C ASP A 288 5.30 14.19 30.61
N ASN A 289 4.28 13.78 29.83
CA ASN A 289 3.55 14.65 28.90
C ASN A 289 2.65 15.65 29.62
N ASP A 290 1.96 15.20 30.68
CA ASP A 290 1.17 16.04 31.58
C ASP A 290 2.08 17.05 32.29
N SER A 291 3.19 16.59 32.87
CA SER A 291 4.17 17.45 33.57
C SER A 291 4.76 18.52 32.64
N PHE A 292 5.08 18.15 31.40
CA PHE A 292 5.55 19.10 30.39
C PHE A 292 4.51 20.19 30.11
N LEU A 293 3.26 19.81 29.83
CA LEU A 293 2.20 20.77 29.53
C LEU A 293 1.92 21.69 30.72
N GLU A 294 1.84 21.13 31.93
CA GLU A 294 1.67 21.90 33.17
C GLU A 294 2.80 22.92 33.36
N SER A 295 4.06 22.54 33.11
CA SER A 295 5.20 23.45 33.24
C SER A 295 5.12 24.67 32.31
N VAL A 296 4.55 24.50 31.11
CA VAL A 296 4.37 25.58 30.14
C VAL A 296 3.16 26.46 30.51
N VAL A 297 2.10 25.85 31.03
CA VAL A 297 0.83 26.54 31.39
C VAL A 297 0.95 27.31 32.72
N GLN A 298 1.60 26.75 33.74
CA GLN A 298 1.74 27.38 35.06
C GLN A 298 2.63 28.64 35.04
N GLY A 299 3.51 28.77 34.05
CA GLY A 299 4.32 29.97 33.82
C GLY A 299 3.58 31.13 33.12
N TYR A 300 2.24 31.09 33.03
CA TYR A 300 1.42 32.10 32.37
C TYR A 300 1.22 33.35 33.25
N GLU A 301 1.73 34.49 32.77
CA GLU A 301 1.35 35.81 33.27
C GLU A 301 0.45 36.53 32.25
N HIS A 302 -0.60 37.19 32.75
CA HIS A 302 -1.59 37.91 31.95
C HIS A 302 -0.92 38.93 31.02
N GLY A 303 -1.24 38.90 29.71
CA GLY A 303 -0.77 39.89 28.72
C GLY A 303 0.46 39.50 27.89
N SER A 304 1.05 38.31 28.11
CA SER A 304 2.22 37.87 27.34
C SER A 304 1.83 37.10 26.06
N ALA A 305 1.74 37.80 24.92
CA ALA A 305 1.45 37.20 23.61
C ALA A 305 2.43 36.07 23.22
N SER A 306 3.67 36.14 23.71
CA SER A 306 4.68 35.09 23.56
C SER A 306 4.29 33.78 24.26
N ARG A 307 3.78 33.84 25.50
CA ARG A 307 3.38 32.63 26.26
C ARG A 307 2.18 31.94 25.62
N LEU A 308 1.24 32.69 25.05
CA LEU A 308 0.13 32.11 24.28
C LEU A 308 0.63 31.31 23.07
N ARG A 309 1.64 31.81 22.36
CA ARG A 309 2.26 31.08 21.24
C ARG A 309 2.94 29.80 21.72
N LEU A 310 3.69 29.86 22.82
CA LEU A 310 4.33 28.68 23.42
C LEU A 310 3.31 27.63 23.88
N ALA A 311 2.15 28.05 24.42
CA ALA A 311 1.08 27.15 24.81
C ALA A 311 0.47 26.40 23.61
N VAL A 312 0.32 27.06 22.45
CA VAL A 312 -0.13 26.40 21.21
C VAL A 312 0.86 25.31 20.78
N VAL A 313 2.16 25.60 20.84
CA VAL A 313 3.21 24.63 20.51
C VAL A 313 3.19 23.47 21.51
N ALA A 314 3.11 23.76 22.81
CA ALA A 314 3.03 22.74 23.85
C ALA A 314 1.81 21.85 23.69
N GLY A 315 0.65 22.41 23.30
CA GLY A 315 -0.54 21.63 22.98
C GLY A 315 -0.34 20.66 21.82
N ALA A 316 0.33 21.08 20.74
CA ALA A 316 0.67 20.20 19.62
C ALA A 316 1.64 19.07 20.05
N VAL A 317 2.65 19.41 20.86
CA VAL A 317 3.61 18.44 21.42
C VAL A 317 2.89 17.43 22.32
N TYR A 318 1.98 17.90 23.16
CA TYR A 318 1.15 17.07 24.03
C TYR A 318 0.28 16.10 23.22
N ASP A 319 -0.42 16.60 22.20
CA ASP A 319 -1.24 15.81 21.28
C ASP A 319 -0.43 14.70 20.59
N TYR A 320 0.82 15.01 20.22
CA TYR A 320 1.72 14.02 19.64
C TYR A 320 2.09 12.93 20.66
N GLY A 321 2.46 13.30 21.89
CA GLY A 321 2.69 12.33 22.98
C GLY A 321 1.49 11.42 23.24
N TYR A 322 0.28 11.99 23.30
CA TYR A 322 -0.96 11.21 23.47
C TYR A 322 -1.19 10.21 22.32
N GLN A 323 -0.92 10.60 21.08
CA GLN A 323 -1.03 9.70 19.93
C GLN A 323 0.05 8.59 19.97
N LEU A 324 1.24 8.86 20.52
CA LEU A 324 2.27 7.84 20.73
C LEU A 324 1.88 6.81 21.78
N GLU A 325 1.27 7.22 22.90
CA GLU A 325 0.72 6.26 23.86
C GLU A 325 -0.30 5.32 23.23
N ARG A 326 -1.21 5.89 22.42
CA ARG A 326 -2.22 5.11 21.74
C ARG A 326 -1.58 4.11 20.76
N LEU A 327 -0.55 4.54 20.05
CA LEU A 327 0.22 3.67 19.15
C LEU A 327 0.90 2.54 19.92
N ASP A 328 1.47 2.82 21.09
CA ASP A 328 2.13 1.82 21.94
C ASP A 328 1.15 0.77 22.49
N ARG A 329 -0.03 1.19 22.94
CA ARG A 329 -1.09 0.24 23.35
C ARG A 329 -1.50 -0.70 22.20
N VAL A 330 -1.53 -0.19 20.96
CA VAL A 330 -1.77 -1.03 19.77
C VAL A 330 -0.61 -1.99 19.54
N ALA A 331 0.64 -1.54 19.70
CA ALA A 331 1.83 -2.37 19.57
C ALA A 331 1.90 -3.50 20.60
N ASP A 332 1.46 -3.26 21.83
CA ASP A 332 1.45 -4.29 22.88
C ASP A 332 0.32 -5.33 22.67
N GLN A 333 -0.88 -4.86 22.28
CA GLN A 333 -1.97 -5.77 21.90
C GLN A 333 -1.54 -6.68 20.76
N ILE A 334 -0.87 -6.09 19.76
CA ILE A 334 0.15 -6.65 18.86
C ILE A 334 0.79 -7.98 19.21
N ASN A 335 1.79 -7.84 20.07
CA ASN A 335 2.75 -8.86 20.42
C ASN A 335 2.11 -9.95 21.30
N ARG A 336 1.16 -9.58 22.17
CA ARG A 336 0.41 -10.57 22.97
C ARG A 336 -0.37 -11.57 22.11
N GLY A 337 -1.04 -11.07 21.06
CA GLY A 337 -1.82 -11.93 20.15
C GLY A 337 -0.99 -12.82 19.21
N SER A 338 0.32 -12.57 19.07
CA SER A 338 1.24 -13.49 18.38
C SER A 338 1.78 -14.57 19.32
N GLU A 339 2.13 -14.21 20.56
CA GLU A 339 2.62 -15.17 21.56
C GLU A 339 1.59 -16.25 21.94
N GLU A 340 0.30 -15.90 21.99
CA GLU A 340 -0.76 -16.88 22.24
C GLU A 340 -0.95 -17.89 21.09
N LYS A 341 -0.56 -17.53 19.86
CA LYS A 341 -0.65 -18.42 18.69
C LYS A 341 0.53 -19.38 18.56
N ASP A 342 1.71 -19.01 19.04
CA ASP A 342 2.89 -19.88 19.02
C ASP A 342 2.89 -20.89 20.19
N LYS A 343 1.96 -20.76 21.14
CA LYS A 343 1.74 -21.69 22.26
C LYS A 343 0.63 -22.73 22.02
N LEU A 344 -0.04 -22.68 20.87
CA LEU A 344 -1.10 -23.60 20.41
C LEU A 344 -0.63 -24.36 19.18
#